data_AF-Q2KPW5-F1
#
_entry.id   AF-Q2KPW5-F1
#
_cell.length_a   1.000
_cell.length_b   1.000
_cell.length_c   1.000
_cell.angle_alpha   90.00
_cell.angle_beta   90.00
_cell.angle_gamma   90.00
#
_symmetry.space_group_name_H-M   'P 1'
#
loop_
_entity.id
_entity.type
_entity.pdbx_description
1 polymer ?
#
loop_
_entity_poly.entity_id
_entity_poly.type
_entity_poly.pdbx_seq_one_letter_code
_entity_poly.pdbx_strand_id
1 'polypeptide(L)'
;GGVGKTTLAQLVYNDNKVEEHFGLKAWIDVSQQFDVSHVTKTILAVTGLYNYDLDDLNLLQVKLKEKLLKKRFLIVLDGVWNARPDDWELFCRPLQIGDQGSKIIVTTRHETVAWEGVEPVQVLGHLLPQVFEGGHAACEVD
;
A
#
# COMPACT_ATOMS: atom_id res chain seq x y z
N GLY A 1 2.42 -21.50 -3.38
CA GLY A 1 3.58 -20.89 -2.67
C GLY A 1 4.80 -20.95 -3.58
N GLY A 2 5.67 -19.93 -3.53
CA GLY A 2 7.03 -20.01 -4.09
C GLY A 2 7.36 -19.22 -5.37
N VAL A 3 6.55 -18.26 -5.82
CA VAL A 3 6.81 -17.49 -7.07
C VAL A 3 7.75 -16.28 -6.85
N GLY A 4 8.26 -16.06 -5.64
CA GLY A 4 9.20 -14.95 -5.36
C GLY A 4 8.59 -13.54 -5.34
N LYS A 5 7.26 -13.40 -5.30
CA LYS A 5 6.56 -12.10 -5.28
C LYS A 5 7.00 -11.20 -4.12
N THR A 6 7.04 -11.75 -2.91
CA THR A 6 7.53 -11.05 -1.72
C THR A 6 9.00 -10.64 -1.89
N THR A 7 9.85 -11.53 -2.42
CA THR A 7 11.26 -11.22 -2.69
C THR A 7 11.41 -10.07 -3.69
N LEU A 8 10.61 -10.06 -4.75
CA LEU A 8 10.66 -9.00 -5.76
C LEU A 8 10.16 -7.66 -5.21
N ALA A 9 9.09 -7.67 -4.42
CA ALA A 9 8.62 -6.49 -3.73
C ALA A 9 9.69 -5.97 -2.74
N GLN A 10 10.40 -6.86 -2.03
CA GLN A 10 11.50 -6.47 -1.14
C GLN A 10 12.65 -5.81 -1.90
N LEU A 11 12.99 -6.30 -3.09
CA LEU A 11 14.06 -5.70 -3.91
C LEU A 11 13.70 -4.26 -4.31
N VAL A 12 12.47 -4.01 -4.76
CA VAL A 12 12.04 -2.64 -5.09
C VAL A 12 11.89 -1.77 -3.87
N TYR A 13 11.31 -2.29 -2.79
CA TYR A 13 11.18 -1.53 -1.57
C TYR A 13 12.54 -1.10 -1.02
N ASN A 14 13.61 -1.88 -1.19
CA ASN A 14 14.93 -1.53 -0.67
C ASN A 14 15.84 -0.83 -1.70
N ASP A 15 15.33 -0.47 -2.88
CA ASP A 15 16.12 0.24 -3.89
C ASP A 15 16.35 1.71 -3.47
N ASN A 16 17.59 2.19 -3.60
CA ASN A 16 17.95 3.56 -3.21
C ASN A 16 17.17 4.62 -4.00
N LYS A 17 16.87 4.38 -5.29
CA LYS A 17 16.06 5.31 -6.10
C LYS A 17 14.64 5.38 -5.58
N VAL A 18 14.11 4.27 -5.07
CA VAL A 18 12.78 4.23 -4.43
C VAL A 18 12.83 4.98 -3.10
N GLU A 19 13.88 4.81 -2.30
CA GLU A 19 14.07 5.60 -1.07
C GLU A 19 14.13 7.11 -1.35
N GLU A 20 14.87 7.53 -2.37
CA GLU A 20 14.98 8.94 -2.76
C GLU A 20 13.69 9.51 -3.36
N HIS A 21 12.86 8.67 -4.00
CA HIS A 21 11.65 9.09 -4.69
C HIS A 21 10.42 9.21 -3.78
N PHE A 22 10.33 8.39 -2.74
CA PHE A 22 9.17 8.33 -1.85
C PHE A 22 9.50 8.92 -0.48
N GLY A 23 8.88 10.06 -0.15
CA GLY A 23 9.04 10.72 1.15
C GLY A 23 8.37 9.98 2.32
N LEU A 24 7.68 8.88 2.04
CA LEU A 24 7.08 7.99 3.03
C LEU A 24 7.03 6.56 2.50
N LYS A 25 7.50 5.60 3.30
CA LYS A 25 7.47 4.18 2.97
C LYS A 25 6.95 3.36 4.14
N ALA A 26 6.12 2.37 3.84
CA ALA A 26 5.63 1.42 4.82
C ALA A 26 5.52 0.02 4.21
N TRP A 27 5.96 -0.98 4.95
CA TRP A 27 5.77 -2.39 4.62
C TRP A 27 4.96 -3.06 5.72
N ILE A 28 3.83 -3.68 5.36
CA ILE A 28 2.91 -4.30 6.30
C ILE A 28 2.71 -5.75 5.88
N ASP A 29 3.02 -6.68 6.79
CA ASP A 29 2.64 -8.08 6.64
C ASP A 29 1.19 -8.25 7.08
N VAL A 30 0.34 -8.65 6.13
CA VAL A 30 -1.10 -8.90 6.34
C VAL A 30 -1.45 -10.37 6.13
N SER A 31 -0.46 -11.25 6.26
CA SER A 31 -0.60 -12.69 6.02
C SER A 31 -1.57 -13.41 6.96
N GLN A 32 -1.97 -12.82 8.10
CA GLN A 32 -3.01 -13.37 8.97
C GLN A 32 -4.40 -12.82 8.63
N GLN A 33 -4.56 -11.50 8.55
CA GLN A 33 -5.83 -10.88 8.24
C GLN A 33 -5.62 -9.45 7.74
N PHE A 34 -6.39 -9.05 6.74
CA PHE A 34 -6.53 -7.65 6.38
C PHE A 34 -7.49 -6.95 7.37
N ASP A 35 -6.91 -6.20 8.32
CA ASP A 35 -7.65 -5.37 9.28
C ASP A 35 -7.25 -3.90 9.09
N VAL A 36 -8.23 -3.06 8.73
CA VAL A 36 -7.96 -1.67 8.33
C VAL A 36 -7.34 -0.88 9.48
N SER A 37 -7.79 -1.10 10.70
CA SER A 37 -7.27 -0.44 11.91
C SER A 37 -5.82 -0.81 12.15
N HIS A 38 -5.48 -2.10 12.10
CA HIS A 38 -4.13 -2.62 12.28
C HIS A 38 -3.16 -2.11 11.21
N VAL A 39 -3.58 -2.16 9.93
CA VAL A 39 -2.77 -1.66 8.82
C VAL A 39 -2.54 -0.15 8.98
N THR A 40 -3.58 0.62 9.31
CA THR A 40 -3.47 2.07 9.52
C THR A 40 -2.53 2.40 10.68
N LYS A 41 -2.68 1.72 11.82
CA LYS A 41 -1.79 1.86 12.98
C LYS A 41 -0.34 1.56 12.61
N THR A 42 -0.11 0.50 11.83
CA THR A 42 1.25 0.11 11.41
C THR A 42 1.88 1.18 10.53
N ILE A 43 1.14 1.75 9.56
CA ILE A 43 1.63 2.87 8.74
C ILE A 43 1.97 4.09 9.61
N LEU A 44 1.12 4.45 10.56
CA LEU A 44 1.38 5.58 11.46
C LEU A 44 2.63 5.33 12.31
N ALA A 45 2.79 4.12 12.84
CA ALA A 45 3.94 3.73 13.65
C ALA A 45 5.27 3.87 12.89
N VAL A 46 5.36 3.27 11.69
CA VAL A 46 6.60 3.32 10.89
C VAL A 46 6.91 4.72 10.35
N THR A 47 5.92 5.62 10.33
CA THR A 47 6.06 7.00 9.84
C THR A 47 6.22 8.03 10.98
N GLY A 48 6.55 7.54 12.18
CA GLY A 48 6.96 8.35 13.32
C GLY A 48 5.83 8.81 14.24
N LEU A 49 4.63 8.21 14.15
CA LEU A 49 3.57 8.34 15.16
C LEU A 49 3.60 7.12 16.07
N TYR A 50 4.47 7.16 17.09
CA TYR A 50 4.58 6.11 18.10
C TYR A 50 3.59 6.39 19.24
N ASN A 51 2.85 5.36 19.67
CA ASN A 51 2.06 5.33 20.91
C ASN A 51 0.94 6.37 21.03
N TYR A 52 -0.06 6.26 20.17
CA TYR A 52 -1.38 6.77 20.51
C TYR A 52 -2.28 5.58 20.81
N ASP A 53 -2.92 5.59 21.98
CA ASP A 53 -3.99 4.66 22.38
C ASP A 53 -5.29 5.02 21.63
N LEU A 54 -5.17 5.07 20.29
CA LEU A 54 -6.24 5.40 19.37
C LEU A 54 -6.78 4.09 18.81
N ASP A 55 -7.88 3.63 19.39
CA ASP A 55 -8.61 2.46 18.87
C ASP A 55 -9.73 2.85 17.90
N ASP A 56 -10.05 4.14 17.81
CA ASP A 56 -11.04 4.65 16.87
C ASP A 56 -10.45 4.78 15.45
N LEU A 57 -11.01 4.02 14.52
CA LEU A 57 -10.57 3.99 13.11
C LEU A 57 -10.70 5.36 12.44
N ASN A 58 -11.73 6.15 12.76
CA ASN A 58 -11.91 7.45 12.14
C ASN A 58 -10.77 8.40 12.54
N LEU A 59 -10.39 8.42 13.82
CA LEU A 59 -9.24 9.19 14.30
C LEU A 59 -7.93 8.71 13.64
N LEU A 60 -7.74 7.39 13.51
CA LEU A 60 -6.58 6.83 12.81
C LEU A 60 -6.52 7.30 11.35
N GLN A 61 -7.64 7.32 10.64
CA GLN A 61 -7.70 7.77 9.24
C GLN A 61 -7.47 9.28 9.10
N VAL A 62 -7.94 10.11 10.04
CA VAL A 62 -7.61 11.55 10.07
C VAL A 62 -6.12 11.75 10.22
N LYS A 63 -5.47 11.03 11.15
CA LYS A 63 -4.01 11.09 11.32
C LYS A 63 -3.24 10.57 10.13
N LEU A 64 -3.75 9.54 9.47
CA LEU A 64 -3.13 9.05 8.24
C LEU A 64 -3.21 10.12 7.14
N LYS A 65 -4.36 10.77 6.95
CA LYS A 65 -4.49 11.88 5.99
C LYS A 65 -3.50 13.01 6.28
N GLU A 66 -3.37 13.44 7.53
CA GLU A 66 -2.38 14.46 7.93
C GLU A 66 -0.95 14.05 7.58
N LYS A 67 -0.60 12.77 7.74
CA LYS A 67 0.74 12.25 7.42
C LYS A 67 1.01 12.14 5.92
N LEU A 68 0.00 11.81 5.13
CA LEU A 68 0.12 11.60 3.69
C LEU A 68 -0.03 12.89 2.87
N LEU A 69 -0.64 13.93 3.45
CA LEU A 69 -0.87 15.20 2.77
C LEU A 69 0.41 15.74 2.14
N LYS A 70 0.37 15.94 0.81
CA LYS A 70 1.50 16.43 -0.01
C LYS A 70 2.77 15.56 0.08
N LYS A 71 2.64 14.28 0.40
CA LYS A 71 3.74 13.33 0.37
C LYS A 71 3.52 12.29 -0.70
N ARG A 72 4.56 12.02 -1.47
CA ARG A 72 4.62 10.84 -2.31
C ARG A 72 4.96 9.63 -1.43
N PHE A 73 4.05 8.66 -1.37
CA PHE A 73 4.22 7.48 -0.52
C PHE A 73 4.32 6.17 -1.32
N LEU A 74 4.99 5.18 -0.72
CA LEU A 74 4.95 3.79 -1.17
C LEU A 74 4.51 2.90 0.00
N ILE A 75 3.38 2.21 -0.16
CA ILE A 75 2.87 1.26 0.83
C ILE A 75 2.92 -0.14 0.24
N VAL A 76 3.50 -1.10 0.96
CA VAL A 76 3.50 -2.52 0.58
C VAL A 76 2.62 -3.32 1.54
N LEU A 77 1.64 -4.03 1.01
CA LEU A 77 0.78 -4.97 1.73
C LEU A 77 1.15 -6.40 1.32
N ASP A 78 1.94 -7.08 2.15
CA ASP A 78 2.49 -8.39 1.84
C ASP A 78 1.58 -9.50 2.36
N GLY A 79 1.16 -10.41 1.47
CA GLY A 79 0.40 -11.60 1.82
C GLY A 79 -1.11 -11.41 1.95
N VAL A 80 -1.72 -10.41 1.30
CA VAL A 80 -3.18 -10.20 1.30
C VAL A 80 -3.89 -11.43 0.75
N TRP A 81 -4.84 -11.98 1.52
CA TRP A 81 -5.62 -13.15 1.10
C TRP A 81 -7.12 -13.06 1.41
N ASN A 82 -7.56 -12.13 2.26
CA ASN A 82 -8.95 -12.04 2.73
C ASN A 82 -9.50 -10.60 2.84
N ALA A 83 -9.01 -9.66 2.03
CA ALA A 83 -9.55 -8.30 2.01
C ALA A 83 -10.98 -8.27 1.44
N ARG A 84 -11.94 -7.74 2.21
CA ARG A 84 -13.31 -7.49 1.73
C ARG A 84 -13.38 -6.17 0.95
N PRO A 85 -14.34 -6.00 0.04
CA PRO A 85 -14.41 -4.78 -0.77
C PRO A 85 -14.57 -3.53 0.07
N ASP A 86 -15.46 -3.59 1.05
CA ASP A 86 -15.72 -2.46 1.95
C ASP A 86 -14.49 -2.12 2.79
N ASP A 87 -13.74 -3.12 3.26
CA ASP A 87 -12.51 -2.92 4.04
C ASP A 87 -11.40 -2.30 3.16
N TRP A 88 -11.28 -2.75 1.91
CA TRP A 88 -10.32 -2.22 0.96
C TRP A 88 -10.63 -0.76 0.59
N GLU A 89 -11.91 -0.47 0.28
CA GLU A 89 -12.36 0.89 -0.01
C GLU A 89 -12.11 1.80 1.21
N LEU A 90 -12.48 1.33 2.40
CA LEU A 90 -12.28 2.05 3.65
C LEU A 90 -10.80 2.34 3.91
N PHE A 91 -9.91 1.39 3.62
CA PHE A 91 -8.46 1.57 3.69
C PHE A 91 -7.94 2.61 2.68
N CYS A 92 -8.44 2.61 1.44
CA CYS A 92 -7.98 3.52 0.40
C CYS A 92 -8.43 4.98 0.58
N ARG A 93 -9.58 5.24 1.20
CA ARG A 93 -10.12 6.61 1.40
C ARG A 93 -9.10 7.63 1.96
N PRO A 94 -8.33 7.34 3.03
CA PRO A 94 -7.31 8.28 3.52
C PRO A 94 -6.10 8.44 2.60
N LEU A 95 -5.85 7.51 1.68
CA LEU A 95 -4.68 7.50 0.80
C LEU A 95 -4.83 8.46 -0.40
N GLN A 96 -6.08 8.83 -0.73
CA GLN A 96 -6.43 9.74 -1.84
C GLN A 96 -5.91 11.18 -1.65
N ILE A 97 -5.33 11.52 -0.50
CA ILE A 97 -4.75 12.85 -0.23
C ILE A 97 -3.23 12.91 -0.47
N GLY A 98 -2.64 11.77 -0.86
CA GLY A 98 -1.23 11.68 -1.22
C GLY A 98 -0.86 12.58 -2.40
N ASP A 99 0.44 12.77 -2.59
CA ASP A 99 0.96 13.45 -3.77
C ASP A 99 0.94 12.54 -5.00
N GLN A 100 0.89 13.15 -6.18
CA GLN A 100 0.89 12.44 -7.45
C GLN A 100 2.10 11.51 -7.54
N GLY A 101 1.86 10.29 -8.03
CA GLY A 101 2.89 9.25 -8.14
C GLY A 101 3.08 8.40 -6.88
N SER A 102 2.22 8.56 -5.86
CA SER A 102 2.13 7.62 -4.74
C SER A 102 1.68 6.24 -5.23
N LYS A 103 2.18 5.16 -4.60
CA LYS A 103 1.96 3.79 -5.05
C LYS A 103 1.62 2.85 -3.88
N ILE A 104 0.79 1.85 -4.18
CA ILE A 104 0.49 0.73 -3.27
C ILE A 104 0.87 -0.55 -3.99
N ILE A 105 1.73 -1.36 -3.38
CA ILE A 105 2.08 -2.70 -3.85
C ILE A 105 1.36 -3.71 -2.96
N VAL A 106 0.66 -4.64 -3.58
CA VAL A 106 0.05 -5.77 -2.87
C VAL A 106 0.82 -7.03 -3.25
N THR A 107 1.01 -7.96 -2.33
CA THR A 107 1.37 -9.33 -2.69
C THR A 107 0.28 -10.26 -2.16
N THR A 108 -0.08 -11.28 -2.93
CA THR A 108 -1.08 -12.27 -2.53
C THR A 108 -0.55 -13.69 -2.66
N ARG A 109 -1.05 -14.59 -1.82
CA ARG A 109 -0.75 -16.03 -1.88
C ARG A 109 -1.74 -16.79 -2.76
N HIS A 110 -2.89 -16.21 -3.10
CA HIS A 110 -3.87 -16.81 -4.01
C HIS A 110 -3.53 -16.47 -5.46
N GLU A 111 -3.55 -17.48 -6.32
CA GLU A 111 -3.38 -17.30 -7.78
C GLU A 111 -4.60 -16.59 -8.41
N THR A 112 -5.73 -16.58 -7.69
CA THR A 112 -7.04 -16.11 -8.16
C THR A 112 -7.50 -14.81 -7.51
N VAL A 113 -6.60 -13.91 -7.10
CA VAL A 113 -7.02 -12.53 -6.80
C VAL A 113 -6.99 -11.74 -8.10
N ALA A 114 -7.87 -12.12 -9.04
CA ALA A 114 -8.41 -11.19 -10.00
C ALA A 114 -9.54 -10.49 -9.27
N TRP A 115 -9.20 -9.40 -8.59
CA TRP A 115 -10.23 -8.54 -8.03
C TRP A 115 -10.88 -7.82 -9.21
N GLU A 116 -12.20 -7.89 -9.34
CA GLU A 116 -12.90 -7.00 -10.27
C GLU A 116 -12.73 -5.57 -9.75
N GLY A 117 -11.69 -4.88 -10.25
CA GLY A 117 -11.29 -3.53 -9.84
C GLY A 117 -9.95 -3.40 -9.10
N VAL A 118 -9.12 -4.45 -9.02
CA VAL A 118 -7.70 -4.34 -8.65
C VAL A 118 -6.95 -5.27 -9.58
N GLU A 119 -6.34 -4.69 -10.61
CA GLU A 119 -5.43 -5.41 -11.47
C GLU A 119 -4.34 -6.05 -10.61
N PRO A 120 -4.03 -7.36 -10.78
CA PRO A 120 -2.96 -8.00 -10.06
C PRO A 120 -1.65 -7.31 -10.42
N VAL A 121 -1.23 -6.39 -9.54
CA VAL A 121 0.13 -5.91 -9.27
C VAL A 121 0.99 -5.94 -10.51
N GLN A 122 1.12 -4.78 -11.15
CA GLN A 122 2.16 -4.46 -12.13
C GLN A 122 3.39 -5.34 -11.90
N VAL A 123 3.54 -6.36 -12.75
CA VAL A 123 4.64 -7.30 -12.64
C VAL A 123 5.91 -6.46 -12.73
N LEU A 124 6.62 -6.44 -11.62
CA LEU A 124 7.81 -5.64 -11.31
C LEU A 124 8.93 -5.69 -12.39
N GLY A 125 8.83 -6.58 -13.38
CA GLY A 125 9.65 -6.55 -14.61
C GLY A 125 9.36 -5.37 -15.55
N HIS A 126 8.19 -4.73 -15.48
CA HIS A 126 7.82 -3.57 -16.30
C HIS A 126 8.17 -2.21 -15.69
N LEU A 127 8.63 -2.17 -14.43
CA LEU A 127 9.00 -0.93 -13.73
C LEU A 127 10.31 -0.31 -14.22
N LEU A 128 11.02 -0.95 -15.16
CA LEU A 128 12.31 -0.47 -15.66
C LEU A 128 12.24 0.32 -16.98
N PRO A 129 11.12 0.35 -17.73
CA PRO A 129 10.95 1.43 -18.72
C PRO A 129 9.56 2.10 -18.85
N GLN A 130 8.47 1.60 -18.27
CA GLN A 130 7.10 1.99 -18.69
C GLN A 130 6.32 2.78 -17.61
N VAL A 131 6.83 3.94 -17.19
CA VAL A 131 6.18 4.81 -16.18
C VAL A 131 4.91 5.51 -16.69
N PHE A 132 4.54 5.39 -17.96
CA PHE A 132 3.36 6.05 -18.50
C PHE A 132 2.64 5.14 -19.50
N GLU A 133 1.43 4.69 -19.16
CA GLU A 133 0.23 4.75 -20.01
C GLU A 133 -0.89 3.83 -19.46
N GLY A 134 -2.01 4.47 -19.11
CA GLY A 134 -3.40 4.00 -19.25
C GLY A 134 -3.79 2.60 -18.76
N GLY A 135 -4.65 2.55 -17.74
CA GLY A 135 -5.54 1.41 -17.51
C GLY A 135 -5.88 1.18 -16.04
N HIS A 136 -7.09 1.59 -15.65
CA HIS A 136 -7.67 1.54 -14.31
C HIS A 136 -7.54 0.19 -13.58
N ALA A 137 -6.93 0.18 -12.40
CA ALA A 137 -7.63 0.19 -11.10
C ALA A 137 -6.60 -0.06 -9.99
N ALA A 138 -5.91 1.00 -9.61
CA ALA A 138 -5.20 1.13 -8.35
C ALA A 138 -5.83 2.32 -7.62
N CYS A 139 -5.66 2.43 -6.31
CA CYS A 139 -5.84 3.70 -5.61
C CYS A 139 -4.68 4.62 -6.06
N GLU A 140 -4.74 5.06 -7.32
CA GLU A 140 -3.84 6.04 -7.89
C GLU A 140 -4.35 7.39 -7.43
N VAL A 141 -3.44 8.12 -6.77
CA VAL A 141 -3.72 9.47 -6.30
C VAL A 141 -3.45 10.35 -7.51
N ASP A 142 -4.51 10.73 -8.21
CA ASP A 142 -4.48 11.65 -9.36
C ASP A 142 -3.98 13.04 -8.96
#